data_AF-A0A1I4UE49-F1
#
_entry.id   AF-A0A1I4UE49-F1
#
_cell.length_a   1.000
_cell.length_b   1.000
_cell.length_c   1.000
_cell.angle_alpha   90.00
_cell.angle_beta   90.00
_cell.angle_gamma   90.00
#
_symmetry.space_group_name_H-M   'P 1'
#
loop_
_entity.id
_entity.type
_entity.pdbx_description
1 polymer ?
#
loop_
_entity_poly.entity_id
_entity_poly.type
_entity_poly.pdbx_seq_one_letter_code
_entity_poly.pdbx_strand_id
1 'polypeptide(L)'
;MHYLICPQCHSEFTTKDKRAKYCSKPCSNSGRTLERKQVAPQLDSQAEKVLFISKVTPVNRALQSLPAFNDHRPVDIIPTDGSPAFTQFALNGKEYAESGQRWSDQIKERDIITLAGNGCALKVEKGQLVLKSGYACSTVPNRERRLSRGVHIVRAIIVLNTTGSLSTAAIQWCSDQRIALYVLDRDANLTALTHPIIPHVISLRRLQYTVESLVLAKAILHRKLEACIKVKPELAVSFATFAELITQAETIEALRLFEARAALAYWSAWNGLLKWKEKDVHIEWKSFTQRASSISGKGYKATHPVNSILNYAYAILAGQVERALQIAGLDVAVGSLHTEQDGRASLVFDLMEPLRPVVDQAIFSWVTAQRWRRADFVVDRKGVIRVHPQLGRAVVMKALLPEAVIREEINVYVGLLKQLNDRSLKSAI
;
A
#
# COMPACT_ATOMS: atom_id res chain seq x y z
N MET A 1 14.92 -54.77 -13.43
CA MET A 1 13.93 -53.67 -13.35
C MET A 1 12.63 -54.26 -12.85
N HIS A 2 11.84 -53.51 -12.11
CA HIS A 2 10.54 -53.92 -11.60
C HIS A 2 9.43 -53.19 -12.34
N TYR A 3 8.37 -53.93 -12.70
CA TYR A 3 7.15 -53.39 -13.28
C TYR A 3 6.16 -53.20 -12.13
N LEU A 4 5.76 -51.95 -11.91
CA LEU A 4 4.85 -51.57 -10.83
C LEU A 4 3.70 -50.74 -11.41
N ILE A 5 2.53 -50.82 -10.77
CA ILE A 5 1.35 -50.04 -11.14
C ILE A 5 1.24 -48.86 -10.18
N CYS A 6 1.17 -47.64 -10.71
CA CYS A 6 0.98 -46.45 -9.90
C CYS A 6 -0.44 -46.44 -9.28
N PRO A 7 -0.62 -46.32 -7.96
CA PRO A 7 -1.94 -46.37 -7.32
C PRO A 7 -2.81 -45.14 -7.61
N GLN A 8 -2.27 -44.07 -8.21
CA GLN A 8 -2.99 -42.81 -8.43
C GLN A 8 -3.43 -42.60 -9.88
N CYS A 9 -2.69 -43.11 -10.87
CA CYS A 9 -3.09 -43.06 -12.28
C CYS A 9 -3.29 -44.44 -12.92
N HIS A 10 -3.01 -45.52 -12.18
CA HIS A 10 -3.09 -46.91 -12.63
C HIS A 10 -2.23 -47.26 -13.86
N SER A 11 -1.26 -46.41 -14.23
CA SER A 11 -0.33 -46.74 -15.31
C SER A 11 0.81 -47.63 -14.81
N GLU A 12 1.17 -48.63 -15.61
CA GLU A 12 2.37 -49.45 -15.41
C GLU A 12 3.63 -48.63 -15.69
N PHE A 13 4.65 -48.77 -14.84
CA PHE A 13 5.95 -48.14 -15.04
C PHE A 13 7.09 -49.03 -14.58
N THR A 14 8.26 -48.84 -15.21
CA THR A 14 9.47 -49.58 -14.90
C THR A 14 10.42 -48.76 -14.04
N THR A 15 10.97 -49.38 -13.00
CA THR A 15 11.92 -48.73 -12.09
C THR A 15 13.04 -49.68 -11.67
N LYS A 16 14.19 -49.12 -11.28
CA LYS A 16 15.29 -49.87 -10.66
C LYS A 16 15.11 -50.01 -9.14
N ASP A 17 14.26 -49.19 -8.52
CA ASP A 17 14.00 -49.17 -7.08
C ASP A 17 12.69 -49.90 -6.74
N LYS A 18 12.77 -50.99 -5.94
CA LYS A 18 11.60 -51.77 -5.49
C LYS A 18 10.65 -51.01 -4.57
N ARG A 19 11.07 -49.89 -3.99
CA ARG A 19 10.25 -49.10 -3.04
C ARG A 19 9.49 -47.95 -3.71
N ALA A 20 9.71 -47.70 -4.99
CA ALA A 20 9.03 -46.61 -5.70
C ALA A 20 7.53 -46.93 -5.84
N LYS A 21 6.67 -46.04 -5.31
CA LYS A 21 5.21 -46.20 -5.35
C LYS A 21 4.53 -45.43 -6.48
N TYR A 22 5.17 -44.42 -7.05
CA TYR A 22 4.56 -43.49 -8.01
C TYR A 22 5.41 -43.37 -9.28
N CYS A 23 4.77 -43.19 -10.44
CA CYS A 23 5.47 -42.93 -11.69
C CYS A 23 6.03 -41.50 -11.73
N SER A 24 7.22 -41.32 -12.32
CA SER A 24 8.05 -40.09 -12.24
C SER A 24 7.56 -38.88 -13.07
N LYS A 25 6.28 -38.82 -13.47
CA LYS A 25 5.62 -37.68 -14.15
C LYS A 25 4.12 -37.66 -13.85
N PRO A 26 3.42 -36.52 -14.00
CA PRO A 26 3.10 -35.52 -12.95
C PRO A 26 2.22 -36.06 -11.79
N CYS A 27 2.31 -37.34 -11.47
CA CYS A 27 1.59 -37.99 -10.38
C CYS A 27 2.24 -37.72 -9.01
N SER A 28 3.46 -37.16 -8.98
CA SER A 28 4.16 -36.76 -7.76
C SER A 28 3.66 -35.40 -7.25
N ASN A 29 2.70 -35.39 -6.32
CA ASN A 29 2.40 -34.33 -5.34
C ASN A 29 2.71 -32.86 -5.72
N SER A 30 2.24 -32.40 -6.87
CA SER A 30 2.03 -30.98 -7.13
C SER A 30 0.60 -30.84 -7.66
N GLY A 31 -0.32 -30.39 -6.81
CA GLY A 31 -1.76 -30.30 -7.08
C GLY A 31 -2.10 -29.44 -8.30
N ARG A 32 -2.00 -30.02 -9.50
CA ARG A 32 -2.68 -29.56 -10.70
C ARG A 32 -3.66 -30.64 -11.11
N THR A 33 -4.93 -30.42 -10.78
CA THR A 33 -6.06 -31.13 -11.37
C THR A 33 -6.01 -30.95 -12.89
N LEU A 34 -5.68 -32.01 -13.61
CA LEU A 34 -5.88 -32.08 -15.06
C LEU A 34 -7.30 -32.57 -15.32
N GLU A 35 -8.13 -31.69 -15.87
CA GLU A 35 -9.45 -32.03 -16.41
C GLU A 35 -9.34 -33.18 -17.40
N ARG A 36 -10.22 -34.16 -17.22
CA ARG A 36 -10.32 -35.36 -18.06
C ARG A 36 -10.98 -34.97 -19.38
N LYS A 37 -10.20 -34.72 -20.44
CA LYS A 37 -10.73 -34.61 -21.81
C LYS A 37 -11.34 -35.95 -22.23
N GLN A 38 -12.66 -35.98 -22.40
CA GLN A 38 -13.34 -37.07 -23.08
C GLN A 38 -12.95 -37.06 -24.57
N VAL A 39 -12.66 -38.25 -25.07
CA VAL A 39 -12.24 -38.55 -26.44
C VAL A 39 -13.46 -38.40 -27.36
N ALA A 40 -13.33 -37.55 -28.39
CA ALA A 40 -14.21 -37.59 -29.56
C ALA A 40 -13.51 -38.41 -30.68
N PRO A 41 -14.24 -39.28 -31.40
CA PRO A 41 -13.64 -40.15 -32.41
C PRO A 41 -13.28 -39.38 -33.68
N GLN A 42 -12.20 -39.84 -34.32
CA GLN A 42 -11.61 -39.34 -35.56
C GLN A 42 -12.60 -39.42 -36.73
N LEU A 43 -12.62 -38.38 -37.56
CA LEU A 43 -13.11 -38.45 -38.94
C LEU A 43 -11.97 -38.05 -39.86
N ASP A 44 -11.63 -39.03 -40.69
CA ASP A 44 -10.56 -39.00 -41.66
C ASP A 44 -10.97 -38.22 -42.92
N SER A 45 -9.93 -37.81 -43.65
CA SER A 45 -9.93 -36.99 -44.86
C SER A 45 -11.00 -37.32 -45.92
N GLN A 46 -11.48 -36.28 -46.63
CA GLN A 46 -11.29 -36.14 -48.09
C GLN A 46 -11.80 -34.79 -48.61
N ALA A 47 -11.02 -34.24 -49.53
CA ALA A 47 -11.21 -32.97 -50.20
C ALA A 47 -12.22 -33.06 -51.35
N GLU A 48 -12.86 -31.94 -51.70
CA GLU A 48 -13.09 -31.41 -53.07
C GLU A 48 -14.14 -30.27 -53.00
N LYS A 49 -13.79 -29.01 -53.31
CA LYS A 49 -13.75 -28.34 -54.62
C LYS A 49 -15.12 -27.77 -55.08
N VAL A 50 -15.05 -26.49 -55.48
CA VAL A 50 -15.96 -25.73 -56.38
C VAL A 50 -17.06 -24.86 -55.73
N LEU A 51 -16.88 -23.56 -55.94
CA LEU A 51 -17.83 -22.45 -55.80
C LEU A 51 -19.06 -22.63 -56.69
N PHE A 52 -20.28 -22.38 -56.19
CA PHE A 52 -21.32 -21.66 -56.93
C PHE A 52 -22.39 -21.09 -56.00
N ILE A 53 -22.79 -19.85 -56.31
CA ILE A 53 -23.72 -19.00 -55.58
C ILE A 53 -25.16 -19.49 -55.80
N SER A 54 -25.97 -19.59 -54.73
CA SER A 54 -27.44 -19.47 -54.81
C SER A 54 -28.07 -19.17 -53.45
N LYS A 55 -28.59 -17.95 -53.33
CA LYS A 55 -29.79 -17.49 -52.58
C LYS A 55 -30.27 -18.36 -51.41
N VAL A 56 -30.17 -17.82 -50.20
CA VAL A 56 -31.10 -18.14 -49.10
C VAL A 56 -31.62 -16.83 -48.49
N THR A 57 -32.92 -16.60 -48.66
CA THR A 57 -33.76 -15.60 -47.99
C THR A 57 -33.91 -15.96 -46.50
N PRO A 58 -34.17 -14.97 -45.62
CA PRO A 58 -33.76 -15.01 -44.22
C PRO A 58 -34.76 -15.76 -43.34
N VAL A 59 -34.25 -16.55 -42.40
CA VAL A 59 -35.01 -16.94 -41.20
C VAL A 59 -34.46 -16.12 -40.04
N ASN A 60 -35.26 -15.13 -39.64
CA ASN A 60 -35.10 -14.38 -38.41
C ASN A 60 -35.01 -15.34 -37.22
N ARG A 61 -33.81 -15.51 -36.68
CA ARG A 61 -33.61 -15.84 -35.27
C ARG A 61 -32.66 -14.81 -34.70
N ALA A 62 -33.21 -13.99 -33.81
CA ALA A 62 -32.49 -13.01 -33.03
C ALA A 62 -31.31 -13.68 -32.32
N LEU A 63 -30.10 -13.47 -32.85
CA LEU A 63 -28.87 -13.57 -32.09
C LEU A 63 -28.91 -12.41 -31.10
N GLN A 64 -29.28 -12.72 -29.86
CA GLN A 64 -29.03 -11.84 -28.73
C GLN A 64 -27.56 -11.46 -28.79
N SER A 65 -27.28 -10.18 -29.00
CA SER A 65 -25.94 -9.63 -28.96
C SER A 65 -25.31 -9.98 -27.63
N LEU A 66 -24.21 -10.73 -27.65
CA LEU A 66 -23.27 -10.75 -26.54
C LEU A 66 -23.00 -9.28 -26.15
N PRO A 67 -23.07 -8.91 -24.87
CA PRO A 67 -22.77 -7.55 -24.48
C PRO A 67 -21.35 -7.25 -24.93
N ALA A 68 -21.22 -6.29 -25.85
CA ALA A 68 -19.92 -5.76 -26.25
C ALA A 68 -19.20 -5.36 -24.97
N PHE A 69 -18.05 -5.97 -24.71
CA PHE A 69 -17.18 -5.58 -23.62
C PHE A 69 -16.61 -4.20 -23.97
N ASN A 70 -17.39 -3.17 -23.69
CA ASN A 70 -17.02 -1.77 -23.94
C ASN A 70 -16.07 -1.35 -22.82
N ASP A 71 -14.81 -1.75 -22.96
CA ASP A 71 -13.74 -1.25 -22.12
C ASP A 71 -13.40 0.18 -22.53
N HIS A 72 -14.03 1.15 -21.87
CA HIS A 72 -13.81 2.59 -22.08
C HIS A 72 -12.51 3.09 -21.42
N ARG A 73 -11.58 2.22 -21.00
CA ARG A 73 -10.28 2.65 -20.47
C ARG A 73 -9.41 3.20 -21.63
N PRO A 74 -8.92 4.45 -21.55
CA PRO A 74 -7.95 4.93 -22.51
C PRO A 74 -6.66 4.11 -22.37
N VAL A 75 -6.27 3.41 -23.44
CA VAL A 75 -4.96 2.77 -23.53
C VAL A 75 -3.97 3.84 -24.00
N ASP A 76 -3.51 4.66 -23.06
CA ASP A 76 -2.46 5.64 -23.33
C ASP A 76 -1.11 4.92 -23.49
N ILE A 77 -0.80 4.50 -24.72
CA ILE A 77 0.55 4.12 -25.10
C ILE A 77 1.32 5.40 -25.39
N ILE A 78 2.04 5.91 -24.39
CA ILE A 78 2.95 7.05 -24.57
C ILE A 78 4.20 6.52 -25.32
N PRO A 79 4.53 7.02 -26.51
CA PRO A 79 5.77 6.62 -27.19
C PRO A 79 6.97 7.11 -26.38
N THR A 80 7.90 6.21 -26.06
CA THR A 80 9.21 6.59 -25.53
C THR A 80 10.14 6.94 -26.69
N ASP A 81 10.34 8.23 -26.88
CA ASP A 81 11.19 8.92 -27.86
C ASP A 81 12.69 8.74 -27.64
N GLY A 82 13.16 7.51 -27.36
CA GLY A 82 14.58 7.15 -27.29
C GLY A 82 15.43 7.92 -26.25
N SER A 83 14.81 8.81 -25.48
CA SER A 83 15.42 9.70 -24.50
C SER A 83 15.04 9.21 -23.10
N PRO A 84 15.95 9.26 -22.09
CA PRO A 84 15.62 8.81 -20.74
C PRO A 84 14.32 9.41 -20.21
N ALA A 85 13.56 8.58 -19.50
CA ALA A 85 12.30 8.76 -18.76
C ALA A 85 11.98 10.11 -18.09
N PHE A 86 12.90 11.08 -18.03
CA PHE A 86 12.86 12.20 -17.09
C PHE A 86 12.87 13.53 -17.84
N THR A 87 11.77 14.27 -17.82
CA THR A 87 11.76 15.65 -18.31
C THR A 87 12.38 16.52 -17.24
N GLN A 88 13.65 16.88 -17.47
CA GLN A 88 14.40 18.05 -17.04
C GLN A 88 13.97 18.76 -15.72
N PHE A 89 14.42 18.21 -14.60
CA PHE A 89 15.52 18.93 -13.93
C PHE A 89 16.79 18.19 -14.35
N ALA A 90 17.82 18.92 -14.79
CA ALA A 90 19.15 18.36 -14.79
C ALA A 90 19.50 18.08 -13.32
N LEU A 91 19.18 16.87 -12.84
CA LEU A 91 19.59 16.41 -11.53
C LEU A 91 21.11 16.40 -11.56
N ASN A 92 21.71 17.45 -11.01
CA ASN A 92 23.14 17.51 -10.86
C ASN A 92 23.54 16.34 -9.96
N GLY A 93 24.18 15.32 -10.55
CA GLY A 93 24.52 14.09 -9.84
C GLY A 93 25.32 14.35 -8.57
N LYS A 94 26.13 15.41 -8.55
CA LYS A 94 26.85 15.86 -7.35
C LYS A 94 25.89 16.38 -6.27
N GLU A 95 24.95 17.25 -6.62
CA GLU A 95 23.97 17.79 -5.66
C GLU A 95 23.03 16.71 -5.11
N TYR A 96 22.63 15.75 -5.97
CA TYR A 96 21.85 14.59 -5.58
C TYR A 96 22.63 13.71 -4.59
N ALA A 97 23.91 13.44 -4.89
CA ALA A 97 24.79 12.67 -4.01
C ALA A 97 25.05 13.36 -2.66
N GLU A 98 25.22 14.69 -2.66
CA GLU A 98 25.35 15.50 -1.44
C GLU A 98 24.06 15.48 -0.59
N SER A 99 22.89 15.57 -1.23
CA SER A 99 21.60 15.44 -0.55
C SER A 99 21.47 14.06 0.11
N GLY A 100 21.80 12.99 -0.64
CA GLY A 100 21.78 11.63 -0.14
C GLY A 100 22.68 11.43 1.09
N GLN A 101 23.92 11.93 1.03
CA GLN A 101 24.86 11.87 2.16
C GLN A 101 24.32 12.63 3.38
N ARG A 102 23.84 13.86 3.17
CA ARG A 102 23.29 14.72 4.24
C ARG A 102 22.15 14.04 4.99
N TRP A 103 21.19 13.45 4.28
CA TRP A 103 20.08 12.76 4.92
C TRP A 103 20.54 11.49 5.62
N SER A 104 21.45 10.73 5.00
CA SER A 104 22.04 9.52 5.61
C SER A 104 22.72 9.82 6.96
N ASP A 105 23.42 10.96 7.09
CA ASP A 105 24.13 11.34 8.31
C ASP A 105 23.21 11.77 9.45
N GLN A 106 22.01 12.28 9.12
CA GLN A 106 21.01 12.67 10.12
C GLN A 106 20.22 11.48 10.68
N ILE A 107 20.29 10.32 10.03
CA ILE A 107 19.49 9.14 10.39
C ILE A 107 20.22 8.30 11.44
N LYS A 108 19.61 8.20 12.62
CA LYS A 108 20.01 7.27 13.69
C LYS A 108 18.94 6.21 13.86
N GLU A 109 19.09 5.11 13.14
CA GLU A 109 18.24 3.92 13.28
C GLU A 109 18.57 3.17 14.58
N ARG A 110 17.54 2.67 15.26
CA ARG A 110 17.67 1.86 16.48
C ARG A 110 16.94 0.53 16.31
N ASP A 111 15.63 0.59 16.49
CA ASP A 111 14.68 -0.52 16.50
C ASP A 111 13.94 -0.68 15.17
N ILE A 112 13.85 0.39 14.37
CA ILE A 112 13.41 0.32 12.97
C ILE A 112 14.62 0.53 12.06
N ILE A 113 14.78 -0.37 11.09
CA ILE A 113 15.82 -0.26 10.06
C ILE A 113 15.15 0.03 8.71
N THR A 114 15.68 1.01 7.98
CA THR A 114 15.15 1.35 6.67
C THR A 114 16.21 1.07 5.59
N LEU A 115 15.89 0.15 4.68
CA LEU A 115 16.69 -0.16 3.49
C LEU A 115 16.18 0.71 2.34
N ALA A 116 17.03 1.54 1.78
CA ALA A 116 16.67 2.40 0.66
C ALA A 116 17.75 2.40 -0.42
N GLY A 117 17.34 2.69 -1.65
CA GLY A 117 18.22 2.77 -2.81
C GLY A 117 18.30 1.46 -3.59
N ASN A 118 19.04 1.52 -4.70
CA ASN A 118 19.08 0.44 -5.68
C ASN A 118 20.01 -0.70 -5.27
N GLY A 119 19.61 -1.94 -5.49
CA GLY A 119 20.35 -3.13 -5.09
C GLY A 119 20.31 -3.43 -3.59
N CYS A 120 19.27 -2.98 -2.87
CA CYS A 120 19.07 -3.39 -1.50
C CYS A 120 18.84 -4.91 -1.41
N ALA A 121 19.33 -5.55 -0.35
CA ALA A 121 19.18 -7.00 -0.20
C ALA A 121 18.87 -7.39 1.24
N LEU A 122 17.97 -8.36 1.38
CA LEU A 122 17.67 -9.03 2.64
C LEU A 122 17.84 -10.53 2.48
N LYS A 123 18.90 -11.08 3.07
CA LYS A 123 19.28 -12.49 2.95
C LYS A 123 19.66 -13.09 4.30
N VAL A 124 19.67 -14.41 4.38
CA VAL A 124 20.17 -15.14 5.56
C VAL A 124 21.48 -15.79 5.19
N GLU A 125 22.53 -15.53 5.98
CA GLU A 125 23.83 -16.17 5.84
C GLU A 125 24.28 -16.69 7.20
N LYS A 126 24.69 -17.96 7.26
CA LYS A 126 25.19 -18.60 8.49
C LYS A 126 24.24 -18.38 9.70
N GLY A 127 22.92 -18.44 9.46
CA GLY A 127 21.89 -18.25 10.48
C GLY A 127 21.62 -16.80 10.90
N GLN A 128 22.37 -15.83 10.39
CA GLN A 128 22.19 -14.40 10.64
C GLN A 128 21.39 -13.73 9.52
N LEU A 129 20.56 -12.76 9.88
CA LEU A 129 19.91 -11.89 8.91
C LEU A 129 20.91 -10.82 8.45
N VAL A 130 21.22 -10.82 7.16
CA VAL A 130 22.10 -9.86 6.51
C VAL A 130 21.26 -8.83 5.78
N LEU A 131 21.37 -7.58 6.23
CA LEU A 131 20.74 -6.41 5.64
C LEU A 131 21.79 -5.64 4.85
N LYS A 132 21.57 -5.48 3.56
CA LYS A 132 22.41 -4.67 2.68
C LYS A 132 21.61 -3.46 2.20
N SER A 133 22.03 -2.28 2.60
CA SER A 133 21.44 -1.04 2.06
C SER A 133 21.77 -0.89 0.58
N GLY A 134 20.83 -0.34 -0.19
CA GLY A 134 21.04 -0.07 -1.61
C GLY A 134 21.87 1.19 -1.86
N TYR A 135 22.34 1.34 -3.10
CA TYR A 135 22.97 2.55 -3.60
C TYR A 135 21.89 3.59 -3.91
N ALA A 136 21.84 4.66 -3.11
CA ALA A 136 21.11 5.87 -3.52
C ALA A 136 22.00 6.74 -4.43
N CYS A 137 23.29 6.82 -4.13
CA CYS A 137 24.33 7.51 -4.88
C CYS A 137 25.70 6.87 -4.55
N SER A 138 26.73 7.11 -5.36
CA SER A 138 28.07 6.54 -5.16
C SER A 138 28.76 6.98 -3.87
N THR A 139 28.34 8.10 -3.28
CA THR A 139 28.92 8.68 -2.07
C THR A 139 28.42 8.04 -0.78
N VAL A 140 27.23 7.43 -0.79
CA VAL A 140 26.68 6.80 0.41
C VAL A 140 27.29 5.39 0.53
N PRO A 141 28.08 5.12 1.58
CA PRO A 141 28.76 3.84 1.72
C PRO A 141 27.73 2.72 1.92
N ASN A 142 27.96 1.60 1.24
CA ASN A 142 27.19 0.39 1.49
C ASN A 142 27.42 -0.07 2.94
N ARG A 143 26.35 -0.09 3.73
CA ARG A 143 26.36 -0.61 5.08
C ARG A 143 25.71 -1.98 5.06
N GLU A 144 26.53 -3.01 5.24
CA GLU A 144 26.04 -4.33 5.60
C GLU A 144 25.83 -4.38 7.12
N ARG A 145 24.67 -4.85 7.55
CA ARG A 145 24.38 -5.13 8.95
C ARG A 145 24.00 -6.59 9.09
N ARG A 146 24.48 -7.23 10.16
CA ARG A 146 24.18 -8.61 10.48
C ARG A 146 23.43 -8.66 11.82
N LEU A 147 22.26 -9.28 11.82
CA LEU A 147 21.47 -9.50 13.03
C LEU A 147 21.53 -10.98 13.40
N SER A 148 21.86 -11.24 14.66
CA SER A 148 21.79 -12.57 15.25
C SER A 148 20.49 -12.73 16.02
N ARG A 149 19.89 -13.94 15.98
CA ARG A 149 18.63 -14.24 16.66
C ARG A 149 18.73 -13.92 18.15
N GLY A 150 17.69 -13.32 18.73
CA GLY A 150 17.60 -13.00 20.15
C GLY A 150 18.50 -11.88 20.69
N VAL A 151 19.42 -11.33 19.88
CA VAL A 151 20.37 -10.27 20.32
C VAL A 151 19.98 -8.88 19.78
N HIS A 152 19.10 -8.82 18.78
CA HIS A 152 18.66 -7.55 18.19
C HIS A 152 17.42 -6.98 18.88
N ILE A 153 17.29 -5.65 18.86
CA ILE A 153 16.09 -4.91 19.29
C ILE A 153 15.16 -4.55 18.12
N VAL A 154 15.52 -4.97 16.90
CA VAL A 154 14.81 -4.57 15.68
C VAL A 154 13.39 -5.14 15.68
N ARG A 155 12.39 -4.25 15.57
CA ARG A 155 10.96 -4.59 15.47
C ARG A 155 10.41 -4.51 14.05
N ALA A 156 11.04 -3.70 13.20
CA ALA A 156 10.58 -3.46 11.84
C ALA A 156 11.74 -3.20 10.88
N ILE A 157 11.59 -3.72 9.67
CA ILE A 157 12.44 -3.43 8.52
C ILE A 157 11.55 -2.82 7.44
N ILE A 158 11.94 -1.66 6.94
CA ILE A 158 11.18 -0.92 5.93
C ILE A 158 12.05 -0.83 4.68
N VAL A 159 11.57 -1.36 3.55
CA VAL A 159 12.27 -1.41 2.27
C VAL A 159 11.66 -0.40 1.33
N LEU A 160 12.47 0.55 0.86
CA LEU A 160 12.04 1.70 0.07
C LEU A 160 12.59 1.64 -1.35
N ASN A 161 11.73 1.93 -2.33
CA ASN A 161 12.11 2.14 -3.74
C ASN A 161 12.80 0.89 -4.34
N THR A 162 11.96 -0.10 -4.64
CA THR A 162 12.31 -1.49 -4.93
C THR A 162 13.06 -1.70 -6.24
N THR A 163 14.37 -1.53 -6.19
CA THR A 163 15.27 -2.39 -6.98
C THR A 163 16.15 -3.14 -5.98
N GLY A 164 15.87 -4.42 -5.76
CA GLY A 164 16.50 -5.18 -4.68
C GLY A 164 16.05 -6.63 -4.63
N SER A 165 16.58 -7.39 -3.68
CA SER A 165 16.27 -8.81 -3.50
C SER A 165 15.86 -9.12 -2.06
N LEU A 166 14.75 -9.84 -1.92
CA LEU A 166 14.28 -10.37 -0.64
C LEU A 166 14.25 -11.89 -0.76
N SER A 167 15.08 -12.59 0.03
CA SER A 167 15.06 -14.05 0.06
C SER A 167 13.91 -14.58 0.91
N THR A 168 13.34 -15.72 0.54
CA THR A 168 12.31 -16.41 1.34
C THR A 168 12.82 -16.76 2.74
N ALA A 169 14.09 -17.14 2.86
CA ALA A 169 14.75 -17.38 4.15
C ALA A 169 14.75 -16.13 5.05
N ALA A 170 14.96 -14.94 4.47
CA ALA A 170 14.90 -13.70 5.23
C ALA A 170 13.47 -13.35 5.69
N ILE A 171 12.47 -13.56 4.83
CA ILE A 171 11.06 -13.36 5.20
C ILE A 171 10.70 -14.27 6.38
N GLN A 172 11.06 -15.56 6.30
CA GLN A 172 10.83 -16.51 7.38
C GLN A 172 11.58 -16.12 8.66
N TRP A 173 12.85 -15.73 8.55
CA TRP A 173 13.66 -15.31 9.70
C TRP A 173 13.04 -14.09 10.40
N CYS A 174 12.58 -13.09 9.64
CA CYS A 174 11.87 -11.93 10.18
C CYS A 174 10.57 -12.36 10.90
N SER A 175 9.79 -13.27 10.29
CA SER A 175 8.57 -13.81 10.89
C SER A 175 8.86 -14.49 12.24
N ASP A 176 9.86 -15.37 12.30
CA ASP A 176 10.27 -16.09 13.52
C ASP A 176 10.67 -15.13 14.65
N GLN A 177 11.28 -13.99 14.32
CA GLN A 177 11.72 -12.96 15.27
C GLN A 177 10.67 -11.85 15.46
N ARG A 178 9.48 -12.00 14.88
CA ARG A 178 8.36 -11.03 14.92
C ARG A 178 8.72 -9.64 14.38
N ILE A 179 9.68 -9.58 13.45
CA ILE A 179 10.05 -8.36 12.75
C ILE A 179 9.03 -8.10 11.64
N ALA A 180 8.42 -6.91 11.67
CA ALA A 180 7.55 -6.44 10.61
C ALA A 180 8.36 -6.03 9.37
N LEU A 181 8.04 -6.56 8.20
CA LEU A 181 8.61 -6.13 6.93
C LEU A 181 7.58 -5.28 6.18
N TYR A 182 7.95 -4.04 5.86
CA TYR A 182 7.17 -3.13 5.02
C TYR A 182 7.91 -2.92 3.72
N VAL A 183 7.25 -3.05 2.58
CA VAL A 183 7.85 -2.81 1.26
C VAL A 183 7.05 -1.72 0.55
N LEU A 184 7.71 -0.60 0.30
CA LEU A 184 7.15 0.56 -0.39
C LEU A 184 7.77 0.72 -1.77
N ASP A 185 6.91 0.99 -2.77
CA ASP A 185 7.38 1.33 -4.11
C ASP A 185 7.92 2.78 -4.19
N ARG A 186 8.18 3.25 -5.42
CA ARG A 186 8.66 4.62 -5.70
C ARG A 186 7.62 5.71 -5.45
N ASP A 187 6.34 5.38 -5.54
CA ASP A 187 5.23 6.30 -5.40
C ASP A 187 4.67 6.29 -3.96
N ALA A 188 5.37 5.61 -3.05
CA ALA A 188 4.98 5.40 -1.66
C ALA A 188 3.68 4.58 -1.51
N ASN A 189 3.45 3.60 -2.38
CA ASN A 189 2.41 2.60 -2.15
C ASN A 189 2.99 1.42 -1.37
N LEU A 190 2.23 0.91 -0.40
CA LEU A 190 2.55 -0.33 0.31
C LEU A 190 2.28 -1.52 -0.61
N THR A 191 3.35 -2.19 -1.03
CA THR A 191 3.31 -3.31 -1.98
C THR A 191 3.34 -4.67 -1.31
N ALA A 192 4.04 -4.77 -0.18
CA ALA A 192 4.05 -5.97 0.63
C ALA A 192 4.18 -5.60 2.11
N LEU A 193 3.47 -6.36 2.94
CA LEU A 193 3.46 -6.22 4.37
C LEU A 193 3.52 -7.63 4.98
N THR A 194 4.49 -7.89 5.87
CA THR A 194 4.49 -9.13 6.64
C THR A 194 3.91 -8.90 8.03
N HIS A 195 2.95 -9.73 8.41
CA HIS A 195 2.39 -9.79 9.74
C HIS A 195 2.58 -11.22 10.30
N PRO A 196 2.54 -11.39 11.64
CA PRO A 196 2.42 -12.71 12.24
C PRO A 196 1.19 -13.45 11.70
N ILE A 197 1.15 -14.78 11.86
CA ILE A 197 -0.02 -15.59 11.51
C ILE A 197 -1.27 -14.96 12.15
N ILE A 198 -2.24 -14.61 11.30
CA ILE A 198 -3.44 -13.84 11.67
C ILE A 198 -4.26 -14.68 12.65
N PRO A 199 -4.58 -14.17 13.86
CA PRO A 199 -5.62 -14.79 14.67
C PRO A 199 -6.96 -14.60 13.95
N HIS A 200 -7.58 -15.70 13.53
CA HIS A 200 -8.90 -15.65 12.89
C HIS A 200 -9.98 -15.37 13.94
N VAL A 201 -10.32 -14.10 14.18
CA VAL A 201 -11.36 -13.70 15.14
C VAL A 201 -12.70 -13.52 14.42
N ILE A 202 -13.42 -14.63 14.26
CA ILE A 202 -14.69 -14.68 13.51
C ILE A 202 -15.76 -13.75 14.12
N SER A 203 -15.81 -13.64 15.46
CA SER A 203 -16.79 -12.80 16.14
C SER A 203 -16.67 -11.33 15.76
N LEU A 204 -15.44 -10.78 15.71
CA LEU A 204 -15.21 -9.40 15.31
C LEU A 204 -15.57 -9.17 13.84
N ARG A 205 -15.20 -10.09 12.95
CA ARG A 205 -15.55 -9.98 11.53
C ARG A 205 -17.05 -9.96 11.32
N ARG A 206 -17.79 -10.86 11.99
CA ARG A 206 -19.26 -10.85 11.95
C ARG A 206 -19.82 -9.50 12.42
N LEU A 207 -19.30 -8.93 13.50
CA LEU A 207 -19.70 -7.60 13.97
C LEU A 207 -19.44 -6.50 12.92
N GLN A 208 -18.32 -6.56 12.20
CA GLN A 208 -18.01 -5.59 11.14
C GLN A 208 -19.07 -5.60 10.02
N TYR A 209 -19.60 -6.78 9.67
CA TYR A 209 -20.61 -6.90 8.63
C TYR A 209 -22.04 -6.60 9.10
N THR A 210 -22.31 -6.65 10.41
CA THR A 210 -23.66 -6.43 10.95
C THR A 210 -23.92 -5.00 11.39
N VAL A 211 -22.88 -4.27 11.82
CA VAL A 211 -23.03 -2.89 12.30
C VAL A 211 -23.22 -1.93 11.13
N GLU A 212 -24.12 -0.96 11.29
CA GLU A 212 -24.41 0.03 10.26
C GLU A 212 -23.21 0.95 9.99
N SER A 213 -22.74 0.96 8.73
CA SER A 213 -21.57 1.72 8.28
C SER A 213 -21.70 3.23 8.49
N LEU A 214 -22.89 3.80 8.36
CA LEU A 214 -23.09 5.25 8.52
C LEU A 214 -22.77 5.71 9.95
N VAL A 215 -23.22 4.96 10.95
CA VAL A 215 -23.00 5.29 12.36
C VAL A 215 -21.52 5.22 12.73
N LEU A 216 -20.83 4.19 12.22
CA LEU A 216 -19.37 4.06 12.38
C LEU A 216 -18.61 5.20 11.69
N ALA A 217 -18.99 5.53 10.45
CA ALA A 217 -18.36 6.61 9.70
C ALA A 217 -18.49 7.97 10.43
N LYS A 218 -19.67 8.26 11.00
CA LYS A 218 -19.87 9.47 11.85
C LYS A 218 -18.92 9.47 13.04
N ALA A 219 -18.85 8.37 13.80
CA ALA A 219 -17.99 8.29 14.97
C ALA A 219 -16.50 8.49 14.62
N ILE A 220 -16.03 7.90 13.52
CA ILE A 220 -14.66 8.06 13.03
C ILE A 220 -14.38 9.52 12.64
N LEU A 221 -15.32 10.17 11.95
CA LEU A 221 -15.17 11.59 11.56
C LEU A 221 -15.18 12.53 12.76
N HIS A 222 -16.01 12.31 13.77
CA HIS A 222 -15.96 13.09 15.01
C HIS A 222 -14.58 13.00 15.67
N ARG A 223 -14.02 11.79 15.77
CA ARG A 223 -12.65 11.58 16.31
C ARG A 223 -11.59 12.28 15.47
N LYS A 224 -11.73 12.28 14.13
CA LYS A 224 -10.85 13.06 13.24
C LYS A 224 -10.93 14.55 13.55
N LEU A 225 -12.14 15.11 13.67
CA LEU A 225 -12.31 16.54 13.99
C LEU A 225 -11.69 16.88 15.35
N GLU A 226 -11.91 16.07 16.38
CA GLU A 226 -11.29 16.24 17.70
C GLU A 226 -9.75 16.20 17.61
N ALA A 227 -9.19 15.26 16.85
CA ALA A 227 -7.74 15.17 16.65
C ALA A 227 -7.19 16.40 15.90
N CYS A 228 -7.92 16.92 14.90
CA CYS A 228 -7.55 18.16 14.22
C CYS A 228 -7.57 19.37 15.18
N ILE A 229 -8.60 19.49 16.03
CA ILE A 229 -8.70 20.58 17.03
C ILE A 229 -7.54 20.51 18.03
N LYS A 230 -7.15 19.31 18.48
CA LYS A 230 -5.99 19.14 19.37
C LYS A 230 -4.70 19.67 18.76
N VAL A 231 -4.52 19.52 17.45
CA VAL A 231 -3.33 19.99 16.73
C VAL A 231 -3.44 21.47 16.38
N LYS A 232 -4.64 21.94 16.04
CA LYS A 232 -4.97 23.30 15.61
C LYS A 232 -6.18 23.85 16.37
N PRO A 233 -6.00 24.31 17.62
CA PRO A 233 -7.10 24.77 18.47
C PRO A 233 -7.92 25.92 17.86
N GLU A 234 -7.33 26.72 16.98
CA GLU A 234 -7.99 27.80 16.25
C GLU A 234 -9.17 27.32 15.37
N LEU A 235 -9.24 26.03 15.05
CA LEU A 235 -10.31 25.44 14.25
C LEU A 235 -11.53 25.00 15.06
N ALA A 236 -11.50 25.09 16.40
CA ALA A 236 -12.56 24.57 17.26
C ALA A 236 -13.96 25.08 16.90
N VAL A 237 -14.09 26.39 16.61
CA VAL A 237 -15.38 27.01 16.28
C VAL A 237 -15.93 26.50 14.96
N SER A 238 -15.11 26.48 13.89
CA SER A 238 -15.57 26.01 12.58
C SER A 238 -15.83 24.50 12.57
N PHE A 239 -15.09 23.73 13.37
CA PHE A 239 -15.23 22.28 13.46
C PHE A 239 -16.44 21.86 14.28
N ALA A 240 -16.90 22.68 15.23
CA ALA A 240 -18.17 22.47 15.92
C ALA A 240 -19.34 22.45 14.92
N THR A 241 -19.38 23.41 13.98
CA THR A 241 -20.39 23.43 12.91
C THR A 241 -20.32 22.18 12.03
N PHE A 242 -19.12 21.74 11.65
CA PHE A 242 -18.99 20.49 10.88
C PHE A 242 -19.41 19.26 11.66
N ALA A 243 -19.17 19.20 12.97
CA ALA A 243 -19.60 18.11 13.83
C ALA A 243 -21.14 17.99 13.89
N GLU A 244 -21.85 19.12 13.97
CA GLU A 244 -23.32 19.14 13.89
C GLU A 244 -23.82 18.61 12.54
N LEU A 245 -23.22 19.06 11.43
CA LEU A 245 -23.56 18.59 10.09
C LEU A 245 -23.30 17.09 9.90
N ILE A 246 -22.18 16.57 10.43
CA ILE A 246 -21.87 15.13 10.42
C ILE A 246 -22.92 14.33 11.21
N THR A 247 -23.38 14.86 12.34
CA THR A 247 -24.40 14.22 13.16
C THR A 247 -25.72 14.08 12.38
N GLN A 248 -26.11 15.15 11.66
CA GLN A 248 -27.36 15.21 10.89
C GLN A 248 -27.29 14.50 9.53
N ALA A 249 -26.10 14.14 9.04
CA ALA A 249 -25.96 13.52 7.72
C ALA A 249 -26.67 12.16 7.63
N GLU A 250 -27.45 11.95 6.57
CA GLU A 250 -28.18 10.70 6.35
C GLU A 250 -27.47 9.74 5.38
N THR A 251 -26.44 10.21 4.67
CA THR A 251 -25.73 9.44 3.65
C THR A 251 -24.21 9.53 3.79
N ILE A 252 -23.50 8.51 3.30
CA ILE A 252 -22.03 8.47 3.30
C ILE A 252 -21.46 9.53 2.36
N GLU A 253 -22.15 9.84 1.25
CA GLU A 253 -21.78 10.89 0.31
C GLU A 253 -21.79 12.26 0.99
N ALA A 254 -22.81 12.55 1.80
CA ALA A 254 -22.89 13.79 2.58
C ALA A 254 -21.74 13.87 3.59
N LEU A 255 -21.43 12.77 4.29
CA LEU A 255 -20.28 12.72 5.21
C LEU A 255 -18.96 13.04 4.52
N ARG A 256 -18.72 12.48 3.32
CA ARG A 256 -17.52 12.78 2.53
C ARG A 256 -17.44 14.23 2.09
N LEU A 257 -18.57 14.85 1.77
CA LEU A 257 -18.61 16.27 1.43
C LEU A 257 -18.22 17.14 2.64
N PHE A 258 -18.76 16.84 3.82
CA PHE A 258 -18.41 17.56 5.06
C PHE A 258 -16.95 17.32 5.45
N GLU A 259 -16.45 16.09 5.32
CA GLU A 259 -15.04 15.75 5.51
C GLU A 259 -14.14 16.57 4.58
N ALA A 260 -14.48 16.66 3.29
CA ALA A 260 -13.69 17.42 2.32
C ALA A 260 -13.66 18.92 2.65
N ARG A 261 -14.78 19.50 3.08
CA ARG A 261 -14.86 20.91 3.52
C ARG A 261 -14.07 21.16 4.81
N ALA A 262 -14.18 20.28 5.79
CA ALA A 262 -13.38 20.33 7.01
C ALA A 262 -11.87 20.19 6.70
N ALA A 263 -11.51 19.32 5.75
CA ALA A 263 -10.13 19.16 5.30
C ALA A 263 -9.59 20.45 4.66
N LEU A 264 -10.37 21.16 3.84
CA LEU A 264 -9.96 22.46 3.27
C LEU A 264 -9.67 23.47 4.38
N ALA A 265 -10.55 23.59 5.38
CA ALA A 265 -10.33 24.47 6.53
C ALA A 265 -9.07 24.08 7.32
N TYR A 266 -8.88 22.77 7.56
CA TYR A 266 -7.70 22.24 8.22
C TYR A 266 -6.40 22.55 7.48
N TRP A 267 -6.31 22.24 6.20
CA TRP A 267 -5.10 22.46 5.39
C TRP A 267 -4.77 23.93 5.24
N SER A 268 -5.78 24.81 5.20
CA SER A 268 -5.60 26.27 5.17
C SER A 268 -4.99 26.84 6.46
N ALA A 269 -5.08 26.13 7.59
CA ALA A 269 -4.46 26.52 8.84
C ALA A 269 -2.95 26.19 8.91
N TRP A 270 -2.44 25.42 7.95
CA TRP A 270 -1.01 25.07 7.85
C TRP A 270 -0.27 26.08 6.99
N ASN A 271 -0.04 27.28 7.51
CA ASN A 271 0.76 28.28 6.82
C ASN A 271 2.22 28.21 7.30
N GLY A 272 3.15 28.01 6.38
CA GLY A 272 4.58 27.93 6.71
C GLY A 272 5.48 28.20 5.52
N LEU A 273 6.39 29.16 5.68
CA LEU A 273 7.46 29.41 4.72
C LEU A 273 8.52 28.32 4.84
N LEU A 274 8.87 27.71 3.71
CA LEU A 274 9.92 26.72 3.61
C LEU A 274 11.26 27.42 3.35
N LYS A 275 12.28 27.04 4.12
CA LYS A 275 13.64 27.58 3.97
C LYS A 275 14.37 26.77 2.92
N TRP A 276 14.79 27.42 1.84
CA TRP A 276 15.54 26.78 0.75
C TRP A 276 17.01 27.22 0.74
N LYS A 277 17.90 26.32 0.32
CA LYS A 277 19.31 26.64 0.06
C LYS A 277 19.43 27.50 -1.18
N GLU A 278 18.77 27.10 -2.25
CA GLU A 278 18.76 27.79 -3.53
C GLU A 278 17.80 28.99 -3.50
N LYS A 279 18.16 30.07 -4.21
CA LYS A 279 17.29 31.26 -4.36
C LYS A 279 16.24 31.06 -5.47
N ASP A 280 16.64 30.34 -6.51
CA ASP A 280 15.80 29.99 -7.66
C ASP A 280 15.09 28.67 -7.41
N VAL A 281 13.98 28.75 -6.67
CA VAL A 281 13.07 27.64 -6.38
C VAL A 281 11.69 28.07 -6.84
N HIS A 282 10.93 27.11 -7.41
CA HIS A 282 9.57 27.32 -7.88
C HIS A 282 8.74 28.04 -6.81
N ILE A 283 8.00 29.08 -7.20
CA ILE A 283 7.29 29.97 -6.26
C ILE A 283 6.35 29.18 -5.35
N GLU A 284 5.65 28.20 -5.90
CA GLU A 284 4.73 27.33 -5.16
C GLU A 284 5.42 26.48 -4.10
N TRP A 285 6.72 26.20 -4.21
CA TRP A 285 7.47 25.42 -3.23
C TRP A 285 7.97 26.27 -2.05
N LYS A 286 7.84 27.60 -2.11
CA LYS A 286 8.29 28.49 -1.03
C LYS A 286 7.33 28.47 0.16
N SER A 287 6.08 28.14 -0.05
CA SER A 287 5.05 28.09 0.99
C SER A 287 4.07 26.97 0.74
N PHE A 288 3.77 26.18 1.76
CA PHE A 288 2.67 25.23 1.69
C PHE A 288 1.33 25.97 1.68
N THR A 289 0.40 25.53 0.83
CA THR A 289 -0.94 26.11 0.71
C THR A 289 -2.02 25.07 0.99
N GLN A 290 -2.01 23.95 0.28
CA GLN A 290 -3.06 22.94 0.34
C GLN A 290 -2.53 21.53 0.10
N ARG A 291 -3.26 20.55 0.64
CA ARG A 291 -3.07 19.13 0.31
C ARG A 291 -3.84 18.75 -0.95
N ALA A 292 -3.47 19.37 -2.06
CA ALA A 292 -4.02 19.13 -3.37
C ALA A 292 -2.91 18.91 -4.42
N SER A 293 -3.31 18.45 -5.59
CA SER A 293 -2.46 18.28 -6.75
C SER A 293 -3.09 18.99 -7.93
N SER A 294 -2.32 19.76 -8.68
CA SER A 294 -2.80 20.34 -9.95
C SER A 294 -3.05 19.29 -11.04
N ILE A 295 -2.52 18.06 -10.88
CA ILE A 295 -2.68 16.96 -11.84
C ILE A 295 -3.98 16.18 -11.59
N SER A 296 -4.32 15.93 -10.33
CA SER A 296 -5.43 15.03 -9.97
C SER A 296 -6.50 15.63 -9.08
N GLY A 297 -6.33 16.88 -8.65
CA GLY A 297 -7.13 17.50 -7.59
C GLY A 297 -6.91 16.91 -6.20
N LYS A 298 -6.24 15.75 -6.08
CA LYS A 298 -6.03 15.01 -4.82
C LYS A 298 -4.54 14.91 -4.49
N GLY A 299 -4.19 14.85 -3.21
CA GLY A 299 -2.79 14.89 -2.76
C GLY A 299 -1.87 13.75 -3.24
N TYR A 300 -2.38 12.62 -3.75
CA TYR A 300 -1.58 11.42 -4.04
C TYR A 300 -0.61 11.57 -5.23
N LYS A 301 -0.95 12.36 -6.25
CA LYS A 301 0.01 12.79 -7.29
C LYS A 301 0.65 14.10 -6.89
N ALA A 302 1.56 14.07 -5.93
CA ALA A 302 2.11 15.28 -5.31
C ALA A 302 2.75 16.22 -6.34
N THR A 303 2.28 17.46 -6.40
CA THR A 303 2.89 18.56 -7.17
C THR A 303 3.61 19.57 -6.27
N HIS A 304 3.58 19.32 -4.96
CA HIS A 304 4.29 20.10 -3.95
C HIS A 304 5.21 19.18 -3.10
N PRO A 305 6.44 19.59 -2.75
CA PRO A 305 7.39 18.77 -1.99
C PRO A 305 6.84 18.23 -0.67
N VAL A 306 6.10 19.07 0.07
CA VAL A 306 5.47 18.66 1.34
C VAL A 306 4.37 17.62 1.10
N ASN A 307 3.61 17.70 0.00
CA ASN A 307 2.63 16.68 -0.34
C ASN A 307 3.31 15.34 -0.66
N SER A 308 4.49 15.35 -1.28
CA SER A 308 5.30 14.14 -1.51
C SER A 308 5.76 13.50 -0.19
N ILE A 309 6.24 14.33 0.75
CA ILE A 309 6.61 13.89 2.11
C ILE A 309 5.40 13.30 2.85
N LEU A 310 4.27 13.99 2.81
CA LEU A 310 3.03 13.55 3.47
C LEU A 310 2.51 12.24 2.87
N ASN A 311 2.54 12.06 1.55
CA ASN A 311 2.17 10.79 0.92
C ASN A 311 3.02 9.63 1.48
N TYR A 312 4.32 9.85 1.62
CA TYR A 312 5.23 8.89 2.25
C TYR A 312 4.89 8.60 3.71
N ALA A 313 4.61 9.65 4.48
CA ALA A 313 4.24 9.53 5.88
C ALA A 313 2.94 8.71 6.06
N TYR A 314 1.94 8.95 5.21
CA TYR A 314 0.69 8.20 5.26
C TYR A 314 0.81 6.78 4.75
N ALA A 315 1.71 6.50 3.82
CA ALA A 315 1.98 5.12 3.39
C ALA A 315 2.49 4.25 4.55
N ILE A 316 3.39 4.82 5.36
CA ILE A 316 3.89 4.17 6.57
C ILE A 316 2.79 4.03 7.61
N LEU A 317 2.02 5.10 7.86
CA LEU A 317 0.88 5.03 8.77
C LEU A 317 -0.13 3.95 8.33
N ALA A 318 -0.44 3.87 7.04
CA ALA A 318 -1.33 2.85 6.48
C ALA A 318 -0.80 1.45 6.77
N GLY A 319 0.49 1.19 6.53
CA GLY A 319 1.11 -0.09 6.87
C GLY A 319 1.04 -0.42 8.36
N GLN A 320 1.28 0.57 9.24
CA GLN A 320 1.19 0.34 10.68
C GLN A 320 -0.24 -0.03 11.11
N VAL A 321 -1.25 0.70 10.61
CA VAL A 321 -2.67 0.46 10.90
C VAL A 321 -3.11 -0.88 10.32
N GLU A 322 -2.78 -1.18 9.06
CA GLU A 322 -3.09 -2.45 8.41
C GLU A 322 -2.51 -3.63 9.18
N ARG A 323 -1.24 -3.56 9.55
CA ARG A 323 -0.60 -4.61 10.34
C ARG A 323 -1.31 -4.82 11.67
N ALA A 324 -1.66 -3.74 12.35
CA ALA A 324 -2.30 -3.81 13.65
C ALA A 324 -3.74 -4.35 13.56
N LEU A 325 -4.49 -3.99 12.52
CA LEU A 325 -5.81 -4.54 12.21
C LEU A 325 -5.76 -6.05 11.96
N GLN A 326 -4.79 -6.50 11.15
CA GLN A 326 -4.60 -7.92 10.87
C GLN A 326 -4.21 -8.71 12.13
N ILE A 327 -3.33 -8.14 12.98
CA ILE A 327 -2.99 -8.75 14.28
C ILE A 327 -4.21 -8.80 15.21
N ALA A 328 -5.10 -7.82 15.16
CA ALA A 328 -6.35 -7.82 15.94
C ALA A 328 -7.40 -8.82 15.39
N GLY A 329 -7.19 -9.38 14.19
CA GLY A 329 -8.09 -10.35 13.57
C GLY A 329 -9.26 -9.73 12.79
N LEU A 330 -9.25 -8.41 12.59
CA LEU A 330 -10.25 -7.67 11.82
C LEU A 330 -10.08 -7.90 10.32
N ASP A 331 -11.16 -7.73 9.57
CA ASP A 331 -11.11 -7.67 8.11
C ASP A 331 -10.78 -6.23 7.66
N VAL A 332 -9.67 -6.07 6.94
CA VAL A 332 -9.17 -4.76 6.49
C VAL A 332 -9.95 -4.19 5.31
N ALA A 333 -10.69 -5.03 4.58
CA ALA A 333 -11.48 -4.60 3.43
C ALA A 333 -12.79 -3.90 3.84
N VAL A 334 -13.29 -4.20 5.05
CA VAL A 334 -14.59 -3.71 5.54
C VAL A 334 -14.48 -2.30 6.12
N GLY A 335 -14.49 -1.31 5.23
CA GLY A 335 -14.54 0.11 5.58
C GLY A 335 -15.98 0.61 5.78
N SER A 336 -16.12 1.68 6.56
CA SER A 336 -17.37 2.38 6.82
C SER A 336 -17.48 3.70 6.05
N LEU A 337 -16.44 4.54 6.10
CA LEU A 337 -16.41 5.86 5.43
C LEU A 337 -15.88 5.75 3.99
N HIS A 338 -14.78 5.04 3.79
CA HIS A 338 -14.22 4.78 2.47
C HIS A 338 -14.97 3.62 1.81
N THR A 339 -15.35 3.80 0.54
CA THR A 339 -16.15 2.83 -0.22
C THR A 339 -15.45 1.49 -0.20
N GLU A 340 -16.22 0.44 0.04
CA GLU A 340 -15.81 -0.92 -0.22
C GLU A 340 -15.42 -1.02 -1.70
N GLN A 341 -14.15 -1.31 -1.95
CA GLN A 341 -13.60 -1.52 -3.28
C GLN A 341 -12.78 -2.80 -3.20
N ASP A 342 -13.07 -3.75 -4.08
CA ASP A 342 -12.34 -5.01 -4.12
C ASP A 342 -10.83 -4.77 -4.23
N GLY A 343 -10.07 -5.48 -3.39
CA GLY A 343 -8.62 -5.35 -3.32
C GLY A 343 -8.10 -4.12 -2.57
N ARG A 344 -8.97 -3.31 -1.95
CA ARG A 344 -8.57 -2.16 -1.12
C ARG A 344 -8.79 -2.45 0.37
N ALA A 345 -7.78 -2.14 1.18
CA ALA A 345 -7.89 -2.16 2.63
C ALA A 345 -8.68 -0.91 3.14
N SER A 346 -9.98 -0.81 2.85
CA SER A 346 -10.78 0.39 3.14
C SER A 346 -10.83 0.75 4.64
N LEU A 347 -10.86 -0.24 5.54
CA LEU A 347 -10.83 0.00 6.98
C LEU A 347 -9.53 0.69 7.44
N VAL A 348 -8.41 0.42 6.75
CA VAL A 348 -7.14 1.07 7.04
C VAL A 348 -7.28 2.58 6.87
N PHE A 349 -7.86 3.01 5.75
CA PHE A 349 -8.03 4.43 5.47
C PHE A 349 -8.98 5.10 6.45
N ASP A 350 -10.01 4.40 6.91
CA ASP A 350 -10.92 4.87 7.95
C ASP A 350 -10.20 5.08 9.29
N LEU A 351 -9.48 4.08 9.80
CA LEU A 351 -8.80 4.17 11.10
C LEU A 351 -7.53 5.04 11.05
N MET A 352 -7.05 5.38 9.86
CA MET A 352 -6.04 6.41 9.71
C MET A 352 -6.60 7.80 10.02
N GLU A 353 -7.89 8.07 9.79
CA GLU A 353 -8.44 9.42 9.86
C GLU A 353 -8.21 10.12 11.22
N PRO A 354 -8.44 9.48 12.38
CA PRO A 354 -8.13 10.08 13.69
C PRO A 354 -6.63 10.21 13.97
N LEU A 355 -5.79 9.41 13.30
CA LEU A 355 -4.33 9.38 13.49
C LEU A 355 -3.58 10.38 12.59
N ARG A 356 -4.17 10.77 11.45
CA ARG A 356 -3.55 11.69 10.48
C ARG A 356 -3.08 12.99 11.12
N PRO A 357 -3.86 13.71 11.96
CA PRO A 357 -3.41 14.99 12.51
C PRO A 357 -2.13 14.88 13.37
N VAL A 358 -1.93 13.76 14.05
CA VAL A 358 -0.72 13.49 14.83
C VAL A 358 0.51 13.39 13.92
N VAL A 359 0.38 12.67 12.80
CA VAL A 359 1.44 12.57 11.78
C VAL A 359 1.68 13.93 11.12
N ASP A 360 0.62 14.67 10.83
CA ASP A 360 0.71 15.99 10.20
C ASP A 360 1.52 16.95 11.08
N GLN A 361 1.21 17.02 12.37
CA GLN A 361 1.94 17.84 13.32
C GLN A 361 3.43 17.48 13.35
N ALA A 362 3.75 16.19 13.46
CA ALA A 362 5.14 15.71 13.48
C ALA A 362 5.89 16.09 12.19
N ILE A 363 5.26 15.92 11.03
CA ILE A 363 5.84 16.26 9.73
C ILE A 363 6.01 17.77 9.57
N PHE A 364 5.00 18.58 9.87
CA PHE A 364 5.09 20.04 9.70
C PHE A 364 6.09 20.68 10.66
N SER A 365 6.12 20.26 11.93
CA SER A 365 7.13 20.72 12.89
C SER A 365 8.55 20.38 12.42
N TRP A 366 8.74 19.21 11.82
CA TRP A 366 10.03 18.84 11.26
C TRP A 366 10.36 19.62 9.98
N VAL A 367 9.41 19.72 9.05
CA VAL A 367 9.59 20.30 7.71
C VAL A 367 9.95 21.78 7.77
N THR A 368 9.28 22.53 8.64
CA THR A 368 9.51 23.98 8.83
C THR A 368 10.87 24.29 9.47
N ALA A 369 11.44 23.32 10.20
CA ALA A 369 12.78 23.43 10.79
C ALA A 369 13.92 23.12 9.81
N GLN A 370 13.64 22.49 8.66
CA GLN A 370 14.68 22.09 7.71
C GLN A 370 15.09 23.21 6.76
N ARG A 371 16.32 23.10 6.24
CA ARG A 371 16.79 23.84 5.06
C ARG A 371 16.82 22.91 3.86
N TRP A 372 15.85 23.06 2.99
CA TRP A 372 15.59 22.20 1.83
C TRP A 372 16.52 22.51 0.66
N ARG A 373 16.80 21.48 -0.15
CA ARG A 373 17.49 21.59 -1.44
C ARG A 373 16.60 21.05 -2.55
N ARG A 374 16.69 21.61 -3.75
CA ARG A 374 15.98 21.05 -4.92
C ARG A 374 16.30 19.56 -5.13
N ALA A 375 17.56 19.18 -4.93
CA ALA A 375 18.03 17.80 -5.07
C ALA A 375 17.46 16.80 -4.03
N ASP A 376 16.73 17.27 -3.02
CA ASP A 376 15.99 16.40 -2.09
C ASP A 376 14.78 15.74 -2.75
N PHE A 377 14.35 16.25 -3.89
CA PHE A 377 13.15 15.82 -4.61
C PHE A 377 13.48 15.45 -6.05
N VAL A 378 12.74 14.49 -6.58
CA VAL A 378 12.80 14.05 -7.98
C VAL A 378 11.44 14.32 -8.61
N VAL A 379 11.41 15.07 -9.69
CA VAL A 379 10.17 15.38 -10.44
C VAL A 379 10.15 14.54 -11.71
N ASP A 380 9.02 13.88 -11.99
CA ASP A 380 8.85 13.15 -13.25
C ASP A 380 8.29 14.01 -14.39
N ARG A 381 8.15 13.41 -15.58
CA ARG A 381 7.60 14.07 -16.78
C ARG A 381 6.19 14.64 -16.57
N LYS A 382 5.40 14.03 -15.68
CA LYS A 382 4.02 14.43 -15.40
C LYS A 382 3.97 15.52 -14.34
N GLY A 383 5.10 15.96 -13.80
CA GLY A 383 5.19 16.93 -12.71
C GLY A 383 4.99 16.32 -11.32
N VAL A 384 4.97 14.99 -11.20
CA VAL A 384 4.83 14.33 -9.89
C VAL A 384 6.17 14.34 -9.17
N ILE A 385 6.14 14.89 -7.96
CA ILE A 385 7.28 15.02 -7.07
C ILE A 385 7.39 13.78 -6.19
N ARG A 386 8.59 13.21 -6.14
CA ARG A 386 8.99 12.09 -5.29
C ARG A 386 10.11 12.50 -4.35
N VAL A 387 10.13 11.89 -3.17
CA VAL A 387 11.20 12.08 -2.19
C VAL A 387 12.45 11.31 -2.60
N HIS A 388 13.63 11.89 -2.36
CA HIS A 388 14.89 11.16 -2.43
C HIS A 388 14.85 9.92 -1.50
N PRO A 389 15.39 8.75 -1.87
CA PRO A 389 15.30 7.54 -1.03
C PRO A 389 15.83 7.73 0.40
N GLN A 390 16.97 8.42 0.54
CA GLN A 390 17.54 8.78 1.85
C GLN A 390 16.67 9.78 2.63
N LEU A 391 15.98 10.71 1.95
CA LEU A 391 14.96 11.55 2.58
C LEU A 391 13.78 10.70 3.06
N GLY A 392 13.31 9.74 2.24
CA GLY A 392 12.25 8.80 2.61
C GLY A 392 12.54 8.08 3.93
N ARG A 393 13.79 7.64 4.17
CA ARG A 393 14.21 7.08 5.46
C ARG A 393 14.01 8.05 6.63
N ALA A 394 14.32 9.33 6.44
CA ALA A 394 14.08 10.34 7.46
C ALA A 394 12.57 10.58 7.70
N VAL A 395 11.77 10.60 6.63
CA VAL A 395 10.30 10.74 6.73
C VAL A 395 9.70 9.58 7.52
N VAL A 396 10.10 8.34 7.25
CA VAL A 396 9.69 7.15 8.00
C VAL A 396 9.90 7.35 9.51
N MET A 397 11.09 7.78 9.92
CA MET A 397 11.43 7.98 11.33
C MET A 397 10.60 9.08 12.00
N LYS A 398 10.07 10.05 11.23
CA LYS A 398 9.22 11.13 11.74
C LYS A 398 7.73 10.77 11.73
N ALA A 399 7.30 9.93 10.79
CA ALA A 399 5.91 9.55 10.61
C ALA A 399 5.48 8.36 11.49
N LEU A 400 6.43 7.53 11.93
CA LEU A 400 6.12 6.34 12.74
C LEU A 400 5.47 6.72 14.07
N LEU A 401 4.26 6.21 14.28
CA LEU A 401 3.56 6.35 15.55
C LEU A 401 3.94 5.22 16.52
N PRO A 402 3.92 5.46 17.84
CA PRO A 402 4.03 4.40 18.83
C PRO A 402 2.92 3.36 18.66
N GLU A 403 3.24 2.08 18.83
CA GLU A 403 2.26 0.99 18.67
C GLU A 403 1.09 1.09 19.64
N ALA A 404 1.30 1.68 20.82
CA ALA A 404 0.26 1.92 21.81
C ALA A 404 -0.85 2.83 21.26
N VAL A 405 -0.49 3.88 20.53
CA VAL A 405 -1.44 4.85 19.96
C VAL A 405 -2.33 4.17 18.90
N ILE A 406 -1.73 3.37 18.02
CA ILE A 406 -2.48 2.62 16.99
C ILE A 406 -3.37 1.56 17.63
N ARG A 407 -2.87 0.86 18.66
CA ARG A 407 -3.64 -0.15 19.39
C ARG A 407 -4.83 0.47 20.12
N GLU A 408 -4.65 1.65 20.71
CA GLU A 408 -5.74 2.38 21.35
C GLU A 408 -6.84 2.73 20.35
N GLU A 409 -6.49 3.22 19.16
CA GLU A 409 -7.47 3.51 18.10
C GLU A 409 -8.26 2.26 17.69
N ILE A 410 -7.57 1.13 17.49
CA ILE A 410 -8.22 -0.14 17.15
C ILE A 410 -9.12 -0.63 18.29
N ASN A 411 -8.69 -0.48 19.54
CA ASN A 411 -9.49 -0.86 20.70
C ASN A 411 -10.76 -0.01 20.81
N VAL A 412 -10.68 1.30 20.51
CA VAL A 412 -11.85 2.16 20.45
C VAL A 412 -12.81 1.69 19.35
N TYR A 413 -12.31 1.41 18.15
CA TYR A 413 -13.13 0.89 17.05
C TYR A 413 -13.83 -0.43 17.43
N VAL A 414 -13.11 -1.38 18.02
CA VAL A 414 -13.68 -2.64 18.52
C VAL A 414 -14.73 -2.40 19.61
N GLY A 415 -14.50 -1.42 20.49
CA GLY A 415 -15.47 -0.99 21.49
C GLY A 415 -16.76 -0.46 20.86
N LEU A 416 -16.64 0.38 19.83
CA LEU A 416 -17.78 0.91 19.07
C LEU A 416 -18.59 -0.21 18.39
N LEU A 417 -17.92 -1.17 17.75
CA LEU A 417 -18.58 -2.32 17.13
C LEU A 417 -19.46 -3.09 18.14
N LYS A 418 -18.93 -3.36 19.33
CA LYS A 418 -19.66 -4.07 20.39
C LYS A 418 -20.85 -3.26 20.89
N GLN A 419 -20.64 -1.98 21.19
CA GLN A 419 -21.70 -1.09 21.69
C GLN A 419 -22.87 -0.93 20.71
N LEU A 420 -22.58 -0.81 19.42
CA LEU A 420 -23.60 -0.63 18.40
C LEU A 420 -24.39 -1.92 18.15
N ASN A 421 -23.74 -3.07 18.18
CA ASN A 421 -24.43 -4.37 18.10
C ASN A 421 -25.37 -4.61 19.29
N ASP A 422 -24.97 -4.22 20.51
CA ASP A 422 -25.84 -4.35 21.68
C ASP A 422 -27.07 -3.44 21.60
N ARG A 423 -26.95 -2.26 20.96
CA ARG A 423 -28.08 -1.36 20.72
C ARG A 423 -29.03 -1.90 19.67
N SER A 424 -28.52 -2.45 18.56
CA SER A 424 -29.37 -3.04 17.51
C SER A 424 -30.15 -4.25 18.03
N LEU A 425 -29.55 -5.04 18.92
CA LEU A 425 -30.24 -6.14 19.60
C LEU A 425 -31.35 -5.64 20.53
N LYS A 426 -31.11 -4.56 21.28
CA LYS A 426 -32.10 -3.97 22.19
C LYS A 426 -33.26 -3.25 21.47
N SER A 427 -33.06 -2.77 20.24
CA SER A 427 -34.14 -2.19 19.43
C SER A 427 -34.96 -3.24 18.67
N ALA A 428 -34.47 -4.48 18.58
CA ALA A 428 -35.12 -5.57 17.85
C ALA A 428 -35.91 -6.55 18.74
N ILE A 429 -35.79 -6.42 20.07
CA ILE A 429 -36.59 -7.12 21.10
C ILE A 429 -37.61 -6.13 21.62
#